data_AF-A0A525KXP8-F1
#
_entry.id   AF-A0A525KXP8-F1
#
_cell.length_a   1.000
_cell.length_b   1.000
_cell.length_c   1.000
_cell.angle_alpha   90.00
_cell.angle_beta   90.00
_cell.angle_gamma   90.00
#
_symmetry.space_group_name_H-M   'P 1'
#
loop_
_entity.id
_entity.type
_entity.pdbx_description
1 polymer ?
#
loop_
_entity_poly.entity_id
_entity_poly.type
_entity_poly.pdbx_seq_one_letter_code
_entity_poly.pdbx_strand_id
1 'polypeptide(L)'
;MLIRTALAVAASFTALNAQAADLSRIAAAFGNTVMSVYPDGRTQKIWLHPDGNWDGVGRSNQALAGHWTLKDDRVCLRQTKPPTLPFSYCAAFPTDPHIGITWTGKDFAGAPIKLTVLKGMAEAREAQGPTQPPPR
;
A
#
# COMPACT_ATOMS: atom_id res chain seq x y z
N MET A 1 -10.90 -24.42 55.11
CA MET A 1 -10.03 -25.27 54.28
C MET A 1 -10.98 -26.02 53.35
N LEU A 2 -11.09 -25.78 52.05
CA LEU A 2 -10.07 -25.79 51.00
C LEU A 2 -10.47 -24.90 49.79
N ILE A 3 -9.50 -24.04 49.43
CA ILE A 3 -8.98 -23.67 48.10
C ILE A 3 -9.98 -23.42 46.95
N ARG A 4 -10.08 -22.13 46.61
CA ARG A 4 -10.66 -21.56 45.39
C ARG A 4 -9.76 -21.86 44.19
N THR A 5 -10.27 -22.52 43.16
CA THR A 5 -9.62 -22.57 41.84
C THR A 5 -10.34 -21.62 40.89
N ALA A 6 -9.85 -20.38 40.82
CA ALA A 6 -10.15 -19.49 39.71
C ALA A 6 -9.17 -19.78 38.58
N LEU A 7 -9.64 -20.40 37.49
CA LEU A 7 -8.88 -20.49 36.24
C LEU A 7 -8.81 -19.08 35.64
N ALA A 8 -7.64 -18.46 35.68
CA ALA A 8 -7.38 -17.20 35.00
C ALA A 8 -7.29 -17.46 33.48
N VAL A 9 -8.28 -16.97 32.72
CA VAL A 9 -8.20 -16.86 31.27
C VAL A 9 -7.28 -15.67 30.95
N ALA A 10 -5.97 -15.93 30.84
CA ALA A 10 -5.03 -14.95 30.32
C ALA A 10 -5.18 -14.88 28.79
N ALA A 11 -6.03 -13.97 28.30
CA ALA A 11 -6.14 -13.68 26.88
C ALA A 11 -4.87 -12.95 26.41
N SER A 12 -4.12 -13.57 25.51
CA SER A 12 -2.89 -13.04 24.90
C SER A 12 -3.18 -11.84 24.00
N PHE A 13 -3.03 -10.61 24.51
CA PHE A 13 -3.25 -9.35 23.78
C PHE A 13 -2.00 -8.78 23.06
N THR A 14 -0.95 -9.56 22.85
CA THR A 14 0.30 -9.03 22.28
C THR A 14 0.29 -8.86 20.76
N ALA A 15 -0.62 -9.51 20.03
CA ALA A 15 -0.63 -9.48 18.56
C ALA A 15 -1.24 -8.21 17.93
N LEU A 16 -2.09 -7.45 18.65
CA LEU A 16 -2.76 -6.27 18.09
C LEU A 16 -1.80 -5.06 17.91
N ASN A 17 -0.76 -4.95 18.73
CA ASN A 17 0.10 -3.76 18.74
C ASN A 17 1.04 -3.68 17.52
N ALA A 18 1.53 -4.82 17.03
CA ALA A 18 2.44 -4.85 15.88
C ALA A 18 1.74 -4.40 14.58
N GLN A 19 0.52 -4.88 14.34
CA GLN A 19 -0.26 -4.53 13.15
C GLN A 19 -0.65 -3.04 13.11
N ALA A 20 -0.92 -2.43 14.27
CA ALA A 20 -1.26 -1.01 14.35
C ALA A 20 -0.05 -0.11 14.01
N ALA A 21 1.14 -0.45 14.51
CA ALA A 21 2.37 0.25 14.17
C ALA A 21 2.69 0.13 12.67
N ASP A 22 2.51 -1.06 12.10
CA ASP A 22 2.74 -1.33 10.68
C ASP A 22 1.84 -0.50 9.77
N LEU A 23 0.53 -0.44 10.07
CA LEU A 23 -0.42 0.39 9.33
C LEU A 23 -0.13 1.88 9.44
N SER A 24 0.37 2.35 10.60
CA SER A 24 0.74 3.75 10.78
C SER A 24 1.84 4.21 9.80
N ARG A 25 2.77 3.30 9.42
CA ARG A 25 3.87 3.61 8.49
C ARG A 25 3.40 3.86 7.06
N ILE A 26 2.25 3.31 6.66
CA ILE A 26 1.71 3.50 5.31
C ILE A 26 0.48 4.41 5.28
N ALA A 27 0.01 4.87 6.43
CA ALA A 27 -1.21 5.66 6.56
C ALA A 27 -1.19 6.94 5.70
N ALA A 28 -0.02 7.56 5.51
CA ALA A 28 0.10 8.74 4.65
C ALA A 28 -0.19 8.45 3.17
N ALA A 29 -0.11 7.19 2.72
CA ALA A 29 -0.49 6.81 1.36
C ALA A 29 -2.00 6.65 1.18
N PHE A 30 -2.76 6.40 2.26
CA PHE A 30 -4.21 6.24 2.16
C PHE A 30 -4.88 7.56 1.77
N GLY A 31 -5.72 7.51 0.73
CA GLY A 31 -6.35 8.70 0.13
C GLY A 31 -5.39 9.62 -0.64
N ASN A 32 -4.13 9.21 -0.82
CA ASN A 32 -3.07 9.94 -1.50
C ASN A 32 -2.45 9.09 -2.61
N THR A 33 -1.59 9.69 -3.43
CA THR A 33 -0.94 9.00 -4.55
C THR A 33 0.51 8.69 -4.20
N VAL A 34 0.94 7.44 -4.36
CA VAL A 34 2.37 7.12 -4.42
C VAL A 34 2.79 7.17 -5.88
N MET A 35 3.56 8.19 -6.24
CA MET A 35 4.09 8.37 -7.60
C MET A 35 5.53 7.90 -7.66
N SER A 36 5.83 7.02 -8.61
CA SER A 36 7.18 6.58 -8.96
C SER A 36 7.62 7.24 -10.26
N VAL A 37 8.80 7.85 -10.27
CA VAL A 37 9.46 8.41 -11.46
C VAL A 37 10.64 7.50 -11.81
N TYR A 38 10.64 7.01 -13.05
CA TYR A 38 11.66 6.11 -13.58
C TYR A 38 12.80 6.88 -14.26
N PRO A 39 13.97 6.25 -14.46
CA PRO A 39 15.11 6.91 -15.13
C PRO A 39 14.81 7.43 -16.53
N ASP A 40 13.82 6.86 -17.22
CA ASP A 40 13.35 7.31 -18.53
C ASP A 40 12.34 8.48 -18.46
N GLY A 41 12.09 9.02 -17.26
CA GLY A 41 11.16 10.11 -17.01
C GLY A 41 9.68 9.69 -16.96
N ARG A 42 9.35 8.43 -17.27
CA ARG A 42 7.96 7.95 -17.19
C ARG A 42 7.55 7.77 -15.74
N THR A 43 6.25 7.89 -15.49
CA THR A 43 5.70 7.79 -14.14
C THR A 43 4.75 6.61 -13.99
N GLN A 44 4.70 6.05 -12.79
CA GLN A 44 3.66 5.14 -12.35
C GLN A 44 3.00 5.73 -11.12
N LYS A 45 1.69 5.57 -10.98
CA LYS A 45 0.93 6.02 -9.82
C LYS A 45 0.18 4.84 -9.23
N ILE A 46 0.20 4.72 -7.90
CA ILE A 46 -0.56 3.72 -7.18
C ILE A 46 -1.29 4.37 -6.01
N TRP A 47 -2.43 3.78 -5.67
CA TRP A 47 -3.30 4.17 -4.57
C TRP A 47 -3.52 2.95 -3.69
N LEU A 48 -3.03 3.03 -2.45
CA LEU A 48 -3.24 1.98 -1.45
C LEU A 48 -4.56 2.26 -0.74
N HIS A 49 -5.38 1.22 -0.57
CA HIS A 49 -6.61 1.26 0.21
C HIS A 49 -6.40 0.60 1.58
N PRO A 50 -6.98 1.12 2.67
CA PRO A 50 -6.84 0.53 4.01
C PRO A 50 -7.33 -0.92 4.12
N ASP A 51 -8.19 -1.37 3.20
CA ASP A 51 -8.76 -2.72 3.16
C ASP A 51 -7.82 -3.79 2.55
N GLY A 52 -6.59 -3.40 2.17
CA GLY A 52 -5.62 -4.30 1.54
C GLY A 52 -5.69 -4.35 0.02
N ASN A 53 -6.57 -3.57 -0.62
CA ASN A 53 -6.59 -3.42 -2.07
C ASN A 53 -5.69 -2.28 -2.54
N TRP A 54 -5.28 -2.31 -3.81
CA TRP A 54 -4.69 -1.14 -4.47
C TRP A 54 -5.13 -1.06 -5.92
N ASP A 55 -5.16 0.15 -6.44
CA ASP A 55 -5.26 0.43 -7.88
C ASP A 55 -4.14 1.35 -8.33
N GLY A 56 -3.95 1.49 -9.64
CA GLY A 56 -2.83 2.23 -10.18
C GLY A 56 -2.97 2.53 -11.66
N VAL A 57 -2.08 3.39 -12.13
CA VAL A 57 -1.83 3.65 -13.54
C VAL A 57 -0.36 3.37 -13.81
N GLY A 58 -0.10 2.41 -14.71
CA GLY A 58 1.25 2.03 -15.10
C GLY A 58 1.92 3.08 -15.99
N ARG A 59 3.21 2.87 -16.27
CA ARG A 59 4.01 3.76 -17.12
C ARG A 59 3.43 4.00 -18.50
N SER A 60 2.63 3.07 -19.04
CA SER A 60 1.99 3.16 -20.37
C SER A 60 0.52 3.60 -20.29
N ASN A 61 0.11 4.24 -19.18
CA ASN A 61 -1.26 4.66 -18.89
C ASN A 61 -2.29 3.52 -18.79
N GLN A 62 -1.86 2.28 -18.64
CA GLN A 62 -2.75 1.15 -18.40
C GLN A 62 -3.20 1.09 -16.93
N ALA A 63 -4.46 0.75 -16.70
CA ALA A 63 -4.99 0.52 -15.37
C ALA A 63 -4.37 -0.73 -14.72
N LEU A 64 -3.98 -0.60 -13.47
CA LEU A 64 -3.41 -1.65 -12.62
C LEU A 64 -4.28 -1.81 -11.37
N ALA A 65 -4.24 -2.99 -10.77
CA ALA A 65 -4.83 -3.25 -9.46
C ALA A 65 -4.28 -4.55 -8.86
N GLY A 66 -4.49 -4.71 -7.57
CA GLY A 66 -4.06 -5.88 -6.83
C GLY A 66 -4.35 -5.80 -5.35
N HIS A 67 -3.64 -6.63 -4.60
CA HIS A 67 -3.63 -6.62 -3.14
C HIS A 67 -2.26 -6.19 -2.62
N TRP A 68 -2.25 -5.56 -1.46
CA TRP A 68 -1.03 -5.25 -0.74
C TRP A 68 -1.03 -5.88 0.65
N THR A 69 0.16 -6.19 1.14
CA THR A 69 0.39 -6.62 2.52
C THR A 69 1.63 -5.92 3.08
N LEU A 70 1.76 -5.94 4.40
CA LEU A 70 3.00 -5.55 5.08
C LEU A 70 3.76 -6.81 5.48
N LYS A 71 5.06 -6.84 5.15
CA LYS A 71 5.97 -7.91 5.53
C LYS A 71 7.35 -7.32 5.77
N ASP A 72 7.93 -7.59 6.94
CA ASP A 72 9.29 -7.13 7.30
C ASP A 72 9.48 -5.63 7.04
N ASP A 73 8.53 -4.80 7.48
CA ASP A 73 8.50 -3.35 7.27
C ASP A 73 8.39 -2.88 5.80
N ARG A 74 7.99 -3.75 4.88
CA ARG A 74 7.86 -3.46 3.45
C ARG A 74 6.42 -3.62 2.97
N VAL A 75 6.04 -2.79 2.02
CA VAL A 75 4.77 -2.91 1.28
C VAL A 75 4.97 -3.90 0.14
N CYS A 76 4.29 -5.04 0.21
CA CYS A 76 4.34 -6.09 -0.80
C CYS A 76 3.09 -6.04 -1.68
N LEU A 77 3.27 -5.70 -2.95
CA LEU A 77 2.21 -5.59 -3.95
C LEU A 77 2.08 -6.88 -4.74
N ARG A 78 0.88 -7.47 -4.74
CA ARG A 78 0.49 -8.57 -5.61
C ARG A 78 -0.49 -8.08 -6.66
N GLN A 79 -0.04 -7.98 -7.91
CA GLN A 79 -0.84 -7.48 -9.01
C GLN A 79 -1.82 -8.53 -9.55
N THR A 80 -3.12 -8.18 -9.61
CA THR A 80 -4.22 -9.04 -10.09
C THR A 80 -4.83 -8.55 -11.41
N LYS A 81 -4.60 -7.29 -11.80
CA LYS A 81 -4.93 -6.76 -13.13
C LYS A 81 -3.71 -6.70 -14.06
N PRO A 82 -3.91 -6.64 -15.39
CA PRO A 82 -2.90 -7.07 -16.35
C PRO A 82 -1.61 -6.23 -16.43
N PRO A 83 -0.47 -6.89 -16.73
CA PRO A 83 -0.27 -8.34 -16.66
C PRO A 83 -0.18 -8.80 -15.19
N THR A 84 -0.79 -9.93 -14.82
CA THR A 84 -0.67 -10.46 -13.46
C THR A 84 0.76 -10.89 -13.19
N LEU A 85 1.33 -10.51 -12.04
CA LEU A 85 2.67 -10.94 -11.64
C LEU A 85 2.59 -12.23 -10.81
N PRO A 86 3.43 -13.25 -11.09
CA PRO A 86 3.43 -14.49 -10.31
C PRO A 86 4.08 -14.34 -8.93
N PHE A 87 4.75 -13.20 -8.68
CA PHE A 87 5.40 -12.85 -7.42
C PHE A 87 4.82 -11.55 -6.85
N SER A 88 5.04 -11.34 -5.56
CA SER A 88 4.79 -10.04 -4.93
C SER A 88 6.05 -9.18 -5.03
N TYR A 89 5.89 -7.93 -5.45
CA TYR A 89 6.96 -6.94 -5.42
C TYR A 89 6.92 -6.21 -4.08
N CYS A 90 7.96 -6.33 -3.27
CA CYS A 90 8.04 -5.67 -1.97
C CYS A 90 8.93 -4.42 -2.05
N ALA A 91 8.45 -3.29 -1.55
CA ALA A 91 9.18 -2.03 -1.50
C ALA A 91 9.27 -1.51 -0.06
N ALA A 92 10.39 -0.89 0.27
CA ALA A 92 10.49 -0.17 1.54
C ALA A 92 9.64 1.11 1.48
N PHE A 93 9.05 1.46 2.62
CA PHE A 93 8.34 2.72 2.81
C PHE A 93 9.11 3.59 3.83
N PRO A 94 9.11 4.93 3.70
CA PRO A 94 9.77 5.80 4.66
C PRO A 94 9.30 5.57 6.10
N THR A 95 10.22 5.73 7.05
CA THR A 95 9.92 5.60 8.49
C THR A 95 9.10 6.75 9.04
N ASP A 96 9.20 7.94 8.43
CA ASP A 96 8.39 9.11 8.74
C ASP A 96 7.55 9.50 7.51
N PRO A 97 6.41 8.81 7.30
CA PRO A 97 5.59 8.99 6.11
C PRO A 97 4.75 10.27 6.21
N HIS A 98 4.90 11.17 5.24
CA HIS A 98 4.06 12.37 5.11
C HIS A 98 3.88 12.77 3.65
N ILE A 99 2.87 13.58 3.34
CA ILE A 99 2.67 14.12 2.00
C ILE A 99 3.88 14.99 1.61
N GLY A 100 4.40 14.78 0.41
CA GLY A 100 5.60 15.44 -0.11
C GLY A 100 6.89 14.69 0.19
N ILE A 101 6.88 13.68 1.08
CA ILE A 101 8.06 12.86 1.32
C ILE A 101 8.52 12.23 0.01
N THR A 102 9.84 12.25 -0.18
CA THR A 102 10.48 11.72 -1.37
C THR A 102 11.61 10.80 -0.96
N TRP A 103 11.70 9.63 -1.60
CA TRP A 103 12.73 8.65 -1.32
C TRP A 103 13.15 7.89 -2.57
N THR A 104 14.30 7.23 -2.49
CA THR A 104 14.79 6.35 -3.55
C THR A 104 14.39 4.91 -3.24
N GLY A 105 13.73 4.27 -4.18
CA GLY A 105 13.44 2.83 -4.17
C GLY A 105 14.11 2.13 -5.34
N LYS A 106 13.73 0.88 -5.57
CA LYS A 106 14.16 0.08 -6.72
C LYS A 106 12.97 -0.54 -7.40
N ASP A 107 12.89 -0.51 -8.72
CA ASP A 107 11.85 -1.23 -9.45
C ASP A 107 12.08 -2.76 -9.42
N PHE A 108 11.23 -3.51 -10.13
CA PHE A 108 11.33 -4.97 -10.18
C PHE A 108 12.63 -5.48 -10.83
N ALA A 109 13.27 -4.67 -11.68
CA ALA A 109 14.56 -4.97 -12.31
C ALA A 109 15.74 -4.53 -11.44
N GLY A 110 15.47 -3.89 -10.29
CA GLY A 110 16.48 -3.37 -9.38
C GLY A 110 16.97 -1.96 -9.74
N ALA A 111 16.44 -1.34 -10.80
CA ALA A 111 16.82 -0.01 -11.21
C ALA A 111 16.31 1.03 -10.20
N PRO A 112 17.10 2.07 -9.87
CA PRO A 112 16.67 3.08 -8.92
C PRO A 112 15.49 3.87 -9.48
N ILE A 113 14.50 4.11 -8.64
CA ILE A 113 13.33 4.94 -8.94
C ILE A 113 13.14 5.97 -7.83
N LYS A 114 12.61 7.14 -8.17
CA LYS A 114 12.27 8.18 -7.20
C LYS A 114 10.79 8.07 -6.88
N LEU A 115 10.45 7.91 -5.61
CA LEU A 115 9.07 7.86 -5.14
C LEU A 115 8.72 9.13 -4.39
N THR A 116 7.47 9.56 -4.52
CA THR A 116 6.90 10.68 -3.77
C THR A 116 5.46 10.38 -3.36
N VAL A 117 5.07 10.73 -2.13
CA VAL A 117 3.65 10.76 -1.74
C VAL A 117 3.06 12.11 -2.14
N LEU A 118 2.12 12.11 -3.08
CA LEU A 118 1.39 13.30 -3.51
C LEU A 118 0.01 13.36 -2.87
N LYS A 119 -0.48 14.58 -2.64
CA LYS A 119 -1.82 14.82 -2.09
C LYS A 119 -2.91 14.37 -3.06
N GLY A 120 -3.88 13.60 -2.57
CA GLY A 120 -5.11 13.23 -3.30
C GLY A 120 -4.92 12.16 -4.38
N MET A 121 -6.01 11.82 -5.08
CA MET A 121 -6.11 10.69 -6.03
C MET A 121 -6.64 11.10 -7.43
N ALA A 122 -6.48 12.35 -7.84
CA ALA A 122 -7.22 12.95 -8.96
C ALA A 122 -7.18 12.12 -10.27
N GLU A 123 -6.07 11.45 -10.58
CA GLU A 123 -5.90 10.75 -11.85
C GLU A 123 -6.50 9.33 -11.88
N ALA A 124 -6.63 8.66 -10.74
CA ALA A 124 -7.36 7.38 -10.65
C ALA A 124 -8.82 7.56 -11.09
N ARG A 125 -9.44 8.67 -10.68
CA ARG A 125 -10.85 8.97 -10.95
C ARG A 125 -11.10 9.29 -12.43
N GLU A 126 -10.13 9.90 -13.10
CA GLU A 126 -10.18 10.15 -14.55
C GLU A 126 -9.91 8.88 -15.37
N ALA A 127 -8.96 8.03 -14.95
CA ALA A 127 -8.63 6.77 -15.63
C ALA A 127 -9.69 5.68 -15.45
N GLN A 128 -10.52 5.74 -14.40
CA GLN A 128 -11.57 4.77 -14.10
C GLN A 128 -12.92 5.05 -14.79
N GLY A 129 -13.08 6.20 -15.47
CA GLY A 129 -14.38 6.66 -15.98
C GLY A 129 -15.34 7.03 -14.84
N PRO A 130 -16.49 7.70 -15.13
CA PRO A 130 -17.44 8.07 -14.10
C PRO A 130 -17.96 6.83 -13.38
N THR A 131 -17.68 6.72 -12.08
CA THR A 131 -18.22 5.69 -11.21
C THR A 131 -19.73 5.88 -11.15
N GLN A 132 -20.50 4.99 -11.80
CA GLN A 132 -21.96 5.03 -11.73
C GLN A 132 -22.39 4.86 -10.26
N PRO A 133 -23.25 5.73 -9.70
CA PRO A 133 -23.68 5.62 -8.32
C PRO A 133 -24.43 4.30 -8.08
N PRO A 134 -24.41 3.75 -6.85
CA PRO A 134 -25.13 2.54 -6.53
C PRO A 134 -26.64 2.71 -6.82
N PRO A 135 -27.34 1.66 -7.29
CA PRO A 135 -28.77 1.75 -7.50
C PRO A 135 -29.47 2.10 -6.18
N ARG A 136 -30.40 3.08 -6.26
CA ARG A 136 -31.27 3.49 -5.16
C ARG A 136 -32.23 2.39 -4.75
#